data_AF-A0A535TM72-F1
#
_entry.id   AF-A0A535TM72-F1
#
_cell.length_a   1.000
_cell.length_b   1.000
_cell.length_c   1.000
_cell.angle_alpha   90.00
_cell.angle_beta   90.00
_cell.angle_gamma   90.00
#
_symmetry.space_group_name_H-M   'P 1'
#
loop_
_entity.id
_entity.type
_entity.pdbx_description
1 polymer ?
#
loop_
_entity_poly.entity_id
_entity_poly.type
_entity_poly.pdbx_seq_one_letter_code
_entity_poly.pdbx_strand_id
1 'polypeptide(L)'
;MSGTGELSLLAVEPHPDDESIGMGGTLARYSAEGVRTTLVTATRGEVGEILDKDLDPKEAAPRLATIREGELRNAVKVLGVKELVFLGYEDSGMAGLRRRRSHRTVDPGGAPSPTAGDGHPERVRWLCPPRPHHDAPGGDRRLLLRR
;
A
#
# COMPACT_ATOMS: atom_id res chain seq x y z
N MET A 1 33.30 -3.62 -17.16
CA MET A 1 31.83 -3.55 -16.98
C MET A 1 31.61 -2.87 -15.64
N SER A 2 31.08 -1.65 -15.62
CA SER A 2 31.00 -0.80 -14.43
C SER A 2 30.03 -1.40 -13.41
N GLY A 3 30.44 -1.40 -12.14
CA GLY A 3 29.58 -1.77 -11.02
C GLY A 3 28.41 -0.80 -10.92
N THR A 4 27.24 -1.26 -11.35
CA THR A 4 25.99 -0.71 -10.84
C THR A 4 25.67 -1.58 -9.64
N GLY A 5 25.69 -1.00 -8.43
CA GLY A 5 25.09 -1.67 -7.28
C GLY A 5 23.66 -2.06 -7.64
N GLU A 6 23.17 -3.21 -7.17
CA GLU A 6 21.83 -3.67 -7.47
C GLU A 6 20.80 -2.58 -7.15
N LEU A 7 20.15 -2.04 -8.19
CA LEU A 7 19.14 -1.01 -8.01
C LEU A 7 17.98 -1.58 -7.20
N SER A 8 17.47 -0.76 -6.27
CA SER A 8 16.33 -1.11 -5.42
C SER A 8 15.25 -0.06 -5.48
N LEU A 9 13.99 -0.50 -5.45
CA LEU A 9 12.80 0.34 -5.38
C LEU A 9 11.98 -0.04 -4.15
N LEU A 10 11.75 0.95 -3.28
CA LEU A 10 10.90 0.83 -2.10
C LEU A 10 9.62 1.64 -2.31
N ALA A 11 8.48 0.94 -2.26
CA ALA A 11 7.16 1.53 -2.22
C ALA A 11 6.62 1.50 -0.80
N VAL A 12 6.10 2.62 -0.31
CA VAL A 12 5.47 2.72 1.01
C VAL A 12 4.08 3.29 0.83
N GLU A 13 3.09 2.46 1.09
CA GLU A 13 1.67 2.72 0.86
C GLU A 13 0.91 2.59 2.20
N PRO A 14 -0.14 3.37 2.46
CA PRO A 14 -0.86 3.28 3.72
C PRO A 14 -1.74 2.02 3.80
N HIS A 15 -2.35 1.61 2.68
CA HIS A 15 -3.34 0.54 2.66
C HIS A 15 -3.09 -0.48 1.53
N PRO A 16 -3.61 -1.73 1.66
CA PRO A 16 -3.59 -2.71 0.57
C PRO A 16 -4.57 -2.34 -0.56
N ASP A 17 -4.08 -1.99 -1.75
CA ASP A 17 -4.76 -1.56 -3.00
C ASP A 17 -4.11 -0.31 -3.60
N ASP A 18 -3.59 0.57 -2.75
CA ASP A 18 -2.93 1.80 -3.17
C ASP A 18 -1.73 1.52 -4.09
N GLU A 19 -1.03 0.39 -3.90
CA GLU A 19 0.09 0.00 -4.78
C GLU A 19 -0.37 -0.23 -6.21
N SER A 20 -1.56 -0.82 -6.38
CA SER A 20 -2.14 -1.14 -7.68
C SER A 20 -2.75 0.10 -8.33
N ILE A 21 -3.30 1.02 -7.54
CA ILE A 21 -3.93 2.27 -8.02
C ILE A 21 -2.88 3.31 -8.39
N GLY A 22 -1.89 3.52 -7.52
CA GLY A 22 -0.92 4.61 -7.64
C GLY A 22 0.30 4.24 -8.48
N MET A 23 0.86 3.05 -8.26
CA MET A 23 2.19 2.71 -8.78
C MET A 23 2.34 1.31 -9.38
N GLY A 24 1.24 0.62 -9.68
CA GLY A 24 1.28 -0.76 -10.16
C GLY A 24 2.13 -0.92 -11.41
N GLY A 25 1.97 -0.01 -12.38
CA GLY A 25 2.80 0.00 -13.60
C GLY A 25 4.29 0.23 -13.33
N THR A 26 4.64 1.08 -12.38
CA THR A 26 6.03 1.36 -11.99
C THR A 26 6.67 0.15 -11.31
N LEU A 27 5.97 -0.46 -10.35
CA LEU A 27 6.41 -1.68 -9.67
C LEU A 27 6.62 -2.81 -10.67
N ALA A 28 5.62 -3.10 -11.50
CA ALA A 28 5.69 -4.16 -12.50
C ALA A 28 6.85 -3.97 -13.49
N ARG A 29 7.04 -2.73 -13.96
CA ARG A 29 8.13 -2.41 -14.89
C ARG A 29 9.49 -2.68 -14.26
N TYR A 30 9.76 -2.11 -13.08
CA TYR A 30 11.08 -2.24 -12.45
C TYR A 30 11.35 -3.68 -11.97
N SER A 31 10.34 -4.39 -11.49
CA SER A 31 10.45 -5.82 -11.20
C SER A 31 10.83 -6.63 -12.45
N ALA A 32 10.25 -6.31 -13.61
CA ALA A 32 10.58 -6.98 -14.88
C ALA A 32 11.97 -6.61 -15.42
N GLU A 33 12.46 -5.40 -15.14
CA GLU A 33 13.83 -4.96 -15.44
C GLU A 33 14.89 -5.53 -14.47
N GLY A 34 14.47 -6.32 -13.47
CA GLY A 34 15.36 -6.99 -12.52
C GLY A 34 15.75 -6.15 -11.30
N VAL A 35 15.11 -4.99 -11.09
CA VAL A 35 15.30 -4.16 -9.89
C VAL A 35 14.71 -4.87 -8.68
N ARG A 36 15.41 -4.81 -7.54
CA ARG A 36 14.88 -5.35 -6.28
C ARG A 36 13.75 -4.45 -5.77
N THR A 37 12.51 -4.95 -5.85
CA THR A 37 11.31 -4.21 -5.45
C THR A 37 10.75 -4.70 -4.12
N THR A 38 10.58 -3.77 -3.17
CA THR A 38 9.94 -4.02 -1.87
C THR A 38 8.71 -3.13 -1.73
N LEU A 39 7.59 -3.71 -1.32
CA LEU A 39 6.37 -2.99 -0.94
C LEU A 39 6.19 -3.04 0.57
N VAL A 40 5.96 -1.88 1.18
CA VAL A 40 5.63 -1.72 2.60
C VAL A 40 4.23 -1.16 2.68
N THR A 41 3.35 -1.83 3.42
CA THR A 41 2.03 -1.30 3.76
C THR A 41 1.92 -1.04 5.25
N ALA A 42 1.37 0.13 5.62
CA ALA A 42 1.28 0.54 7.01
C ALA A 42 0.26 -0.29 7.80
N THR A 43 -0.91 -0.55 7.19
CA THR A 43 -2.09 -1.16 7.83
C THR A 43 -2.59 -2.37 7.02
N ARG A 44 -3.73 -2.96 7.40
CA ARG A 44 -4.43 -3.95 6.57
C ARG A 44 -5.69 -3.39 5.90
N GLY A 45 -5.92 -2.08 5.99
CA GLY A 45 -7.13 -1.46 5.46
C GLY A 45 -8.40 -1.98 6.12
N GLU A 46 -8.31 -2.39 7.39
CA GLU A 46 -9.34 -3.14 8.11
C GLU A 46 -10.59 -2.33 8.44
N VAL A 47 -10.56 -1.00 8.26
CA VAL A 47 -11.73 -0.11 8.40
C VAL A 47 -12.11 0.56 7.07
N GLY A 48 -11.57 0.06 5.95
CA GLY A 48 -11.90 0.55 4.62
C GLY A 48 -13.33 0.26 4.17
N GLU A 49 -13.76 0.94 3.12
CA GLU A 49 -15.07 0.71 2.52
C GLU A 49 -15.09 -0.59 1.71
N ILE A 50 -16.21 -1.32 1.78
CA ILE A 50 -16.45 -2.52 0.98
C ILE A 50 -17.29 -2.08 -0.22
N LEU A 51 -16.64 -2.04 -1.39
CA LEU A 51 -17.26 -1.57 -2.64
C LEU A 51 -17.90 -2.70 -3.46
N ASP A 52 -17.60 -3.96 -3.10
CA ASP A 52 -18.22 -5.13 -3.71
C ASP A 52 -19.69 -5.23 -3.31
N LYS A 53 -20.58 -5.22 -4.31
CA LYS A 53 -22.03 -5.24 -4.11
C LYS A 53 -22.56 -6.63 -3.77
N ASP A 54 -21.77 -7.66 -4.06
CA ASP A 54 -22.15 -9.06 -3.84
C ASP A 54 -21.70 -9.55 -2.44
N LEU A 55 -20.94 -8.74 -1.70
CA LEU A 55 -20.53 -9.00 -0.32
C LEU A 55 -21.43 -8.25 0.67
N ASP A 56 -21.96 -8.97 1.67
CA ASP A 56 -22.60 -8.32 2.83
C ASP A 56 -21.51 -7.65 3.70
N PRO A 57 -21.53 -6.32 3.87
CA PRO A 57 -20.56 -5.61 4.69
C PRO A 57 -20.50 -6.12 6.14
N LYS A 58 -21.62 -6.62 6.70
CA LYS A 58 -21.65 -7.15 8.08
C LYS A 58 -20.87 -8.46 8.20
N GLU A 59 -20.86 -9.28 7.15
CA GLU A 59 -20.14 -10.55 7.11
C GLU A 59 -18.67 -10.38 6.71
N ALA A 60 -18.39 -9.39 5.87
CA ALA A 60 -17.06 -9.12 5.35
C ALA A 60 -16.22 -8.24 6.29
N ALA A 61 -16.79 -7.23 6.96
CA ALA A 61 -16.04 -6.32 7.82
C ALA A 61 -15.17 -7.02 8.90
N PRO A 62 -15.64 -8.07 9.61
CA PRO A 62 -14.81 -8.77 10.59
C PRO A 62 -13.61 -9.51 9.99
N ARG A 63 -13.63 -9.77 8.67
CA ARG A 63 -12.60 -10.51 7.92
C ARG A 63 -11.85 -9.62 6.92
N LEU A 64 -12.16 -8.32 6.88
CA LEU A 64 -11.69 -7.43 5.82
C LEU A 64 -10.16 -7.37 5.75
N ALA A 65 -9.50 -7.31 6.91
CA ALA A 65 -8.04 -7.37 7.00
C ALA A 65 -7.45 -8.62 6.32
N THR A 66 -8.06 -9.79 6.57
CA THR A 66 -7.61 -11.07 6.01
C THR A 66 -7.88 -11.16 4.51
N ILE A 67 -9.05 -10.66 4.07
CA ILE A 67 -9.42 -10.62 2.65
C ILE A 67 -8.41 -9.75 1.89
N ARG A 68 -8.20 -8.51 2.34
CA ARG A 68 -7.31 -7.54 1.70
C ARG A 68 -5.84 -7.98 1.75
N GLU A 69 -5.39 -8.61 2.83
CA GLU A 69 -4.06 -9.20 2.87
C GLU A 69 -3.91 -10.31 1.80
N GLY A 70 -4.92 -11.15 1.62
CA GLY A 70 -4.95 -12.17 0.57
C GLY A 70 -4.90 -11.58 -0.83
N GLU A 71 -5.71 -10.54 -1.08
CA GLU A 71 -5.74 -9.79 -2.33
C GLU A 71 -4.38 -9.15 -2.64
N LEU A 72 -3.79 -8.44 -1.67
CA LEU A 72 -2.48 -7.81 -1.83
C LEU A 72 -1.39 -8.84 -2.10
N ARG A 73 -1.41 -9.98 -1.40
CA ARG A 73 -0.47 -11.08 -1.65
C ARG A 73 -0.59 -11.66 -3.06
N ASN A 74 -1.75 -11.56 -3.69
CA ASN A 74 -1.94 -11.95 -5.08
C ASN A 74 -1.49 -10.82 -6.03
N ALA A 75 -1.82 -9.57 -5.72
CA ALA A 75 -1.39 -8.41 -6.50
C ALA A 75 0.14 -8.33 -6.60
N VAL A 76 0.87 -8.43 -5.48
CA VAL A 76 2.35 -8.37 -5.47
C VAL A 76 3.00 -9.47 -6.31
N LYS A 77 2.38 -10.66 -6.41
CA LYS A 77 2.87 -11.73 -7.29
C LYS A 77 2.72 -11.35 -8.76
N VAL A 78 1.58 -10.76 -9.12
CA VAL A 78 1.32 -10.28 -10.49
C VAL A 78 2.27 -9.13 -10.85
N LEU A 79 2.50 -8.22 -9.90
CA LEU A 79 3.42 -7.09 -10.06
C LEU A 79 4.90 -7.50 -10.02
N GLY A 80 5.24 -8.73 -9.66
CA GLY A 80 6.63 -9.19 -9.57
C GLY A 80 7.41 -8.63 -8.38
N VAL A 81 6.72 -8.04 -7.39
CA VAL A 81 7.32 -7.50 -6.17
C VAL A 81 8.00 -8.63 -5.38
N LYS A 82 9.24 -8.40 -4.94
CA LYS A 82 10.09 -9.41 -4.31
C LYS A 82 9.80 -9.56 -2.82
N GLU A 83 9.48 -8.46 -2.17
CA GLU A 83 9.24 -8.42 -0.73
C GLU A 83 8.01 -7.60 -0.40
N LEU A 84 7.18 -8.14 0.49
CA LEU A 84 6.01 -7.47 1.05
C LEU A 84 6.17 -7.40 2.57
N VAL A 85 6.07 -6.19 3.12
CA VAL A 85 6.20 -5.90 4.54
C VAL A 85 4.93 -5.23 5.07
N PHE A 86 4.41 -5.70 6.19
CA PHE A 86 3.34 -5.04 6.93
C PHE A 86 3.94 -4.38 8.18
N LEU A 87 3.74 -3.08 8.35
CA LEU A 87 4.23 -2.37 9.55
C LEU A 87 3.37 -2.66 10.79
N GLY A 88 2.11 -3.07 10.60
CA GLY A 88 1.22 -3.46 11.70
C GLY A 88 0.56 -2.30 12.42
N TYR A 89 0.50 -1.12 11.81
CA TYR A 89 -0.29 -0.01 12.33
C TYR A 89 -1.80 -0.29 12.22
N GLU A 90 -2.57 0.25 13.17
CA GLU A 90 -4.03 0.28 13.09
C GLU A 90 -4.47 1.31 12.05
N ASP A 91 -5.41 0.94 11.21
CA ASP A 91 -6.03 1.87 10.26
C ASP A 91 -6.84 2.95 11.00
N SER A 92 -6.57 4.21 10.63
CA SER A 92 -7.14 5.38 11.30
C SER A 92 -8.62 5.58 11.00
N GLY A 93 -9.10 4.99 9.90
CA GLY A 93 -10.42 5.23 9.35
C GLY A 93 -10.56 6.60 8.69
N MET A 94 -11.75 6.87 8.18
CA MET A 94 -12.04 8.09 7.43
C MET A 94 -12.41 9.24 8.37
N ALA A 95 -12.04 10.46 7.98
CA ALA A 95 -12.39 11.67 8.72
C ALA A 95 -13.91 11.77 8.93
N GLY A 96 -14.33 11.95 10.18
CA GLY A 96 -15.75 12.05 10.54
C GLY A 96 -16.40 10.76 11.05
N LEU A 97 -15.76 9.59 10.87
CA LEU A 97 -16.20 8.36 11.54
C LEU A 97 -15.70 8.31 12.99
N ARG A 98 -16.58 7.94 13.93
CA ARG A 98 -16.20 7.74 15.33
C ARG A 98 -15.22 6.57 15.43
N ARG A 99 -13.97 6.87 15.80
CA ARG A 99 -12.96 5.85 16.14
C ARG A 99 -13.50 4.92 17.23
N ARG A 100 -13.65 3.62 16.95
CA ARG A 100 -13.77 2.62 18.02
C ARG A 100 -12.39 2.50 18.67
N ARG A 101 -12.18 3.21 19.78
CA ARG A 101 -10.95 3.08 20.58
C ARG A 101 -10.91 1.71 21.24
N SER A 102 -10.30 0.71 20.61
CA SER A 102 -9.70 -0.41 21.32
C SER A 102 -8.21 -0.12 21.43
N HIS A 103 -7.78 0.61 22.47
CA HIS A 103 -6.36 0.72 22.76
C HIS A 103 -5.86 -0.67 23.15
N ARG A 104 -5.33 -1.41 22.19
CA ARG A 104 -4.35 -2.46 22.44
C ARG A 104 -3.13 -2.05 21.65
N THR A 105 -2.29 -1.23 22.28
CA THR A 105 -0.90 -1.08 21.86
C THR A 105 -0.32 -2.49 21.78
N VAL A 106 -0.20 -3.03 20.58
CA VAL A 106 0.72 -4.13 20.33
C VAL A 106 2.08 -3.48 20.46
N ASP A 107 2.80 -3.80 21.52
CA ASP A 107 4.21 -3.45 21.66
C ASP A 107 4.92 -4.01 20.41
N PRO A 108 5.41 -3.16 19.48
CA PRO A 108 6.20 -3.63 18.38
C PRO A 108 7.56 -3.94 18.98
N GLY A 109 7.70 -5.15 19.54
CA GLY A 109 8.93 -5.62 20.14
C GLY A 109 10.11 -5.31 19.23
N GLY A 110 10.88 -4.29 19.60
CA GLY A 110 12.18 -3.96 19.02
C GLY A 110 12.21 -3.13 17.73
N ALA A 111 11.31 -2.17 17.49
CA ALA A 111 11.61 -1.13 16.51
C ALA A 111 12.61 -0.10 17.09
N PRO A 112 13.87 -0.01 16.62
CA PRO A 112 14.78 1.01 17.12
C PRO A 112 14.30 2.40 16.70
N SER A 113 14.20 3.30 17.68
CA SER A 113 14.03 4.74 17.46
C SER A 113 15.10 5.25 16.50
N PRO A 114 14.77 6.03 15.46
CA PRO A 114 15.79 6.56 14.56
C PRO A 114 16.59 7.63 15.31
N THR A 115 17.78 7.26 15.78
CA THR A 115 18.80 8.22 16.21
C THR A 115 19.30 8.94 14.96
N ALA A 116 19.24 10.27 15.01
CA ALA A 116 19.90 11.12 14.04
C ALA A 116 21.42 10.88 14.10
N GLY A 117 22.00 10.42 12.99
CA GLY A 117 23.45 10.28 12.83
C GLY A 117 23.80 8.98 12.12
N ASP A 118 24.11 9.07 10.82
CA ASP A 118 25.43 8.74 10.25
C ASP A 118 25.31 8.53 8.73
N GLY A 119 26.22 9.15 7.99
CA GLY A 119 26.00 9.58 6.61
C GLY A 119 25.95 8.49 5.54
N HIS A 120 24.90 8.54 4.72
CA HIS A 120 24.91 8.12 3.32
C HIS A 120 23.88 8.96 2.53
N PRO A 121 24.23 9.56 1.38
CA PRO A 121 23.34 10.50 0.70
C PRO A 121 22.42 9.77 -0.27
N GLU A 122 21.42 9.04 0.22
CA GLU A 122 20.30 8.59 -0.61
C GLU A 122 19.06 9.42 -0.25
N ARG A 123 18.82 10.52 -0.98
CA ARG A 123 17.58 11.30 -0.86
C ARG A 123 16.40 10.41 -1.24
N VAL A 124 15.73 9.81 -0.26
CA VAL A 124 14.40 9.21 -0.45
C VAL A 124 13.42 10.36 -0.71
N ARG A 125 13.09 10.59 -1.98
CA ARG A 125 12.07 11.56 -2.38
C ARG A 125 10.71 10.86 -2.34
N TRP A 126 9.91 11.20 -1.34
CA TRP A 126 8.51 10.79 -1.25
C TRP A 126 7.72 11.35 -2.44
N LEU A 127 7.32 10.46 -3.36
CA LEU A 127 6.34 10.75 -4.40
C LEU A 127 5.02 10.11 -3.96
N CYS A 128 4.26 10.84 -3.14
CA CYS A 128 2.86 10.51 -2.89
C CYS A 128 2.02 11.30 -3.92
N PRO A 129 1.50 10.66 -4.98
CA PRO A 129 0.57 11.35 -5.87
C PRO A 129 -0.72 11.67 -5.10
N PRO A 130 -1.28 12.88 -5.23
CA PRO A 130 -2.58 13.17 -4.64
C PRO A 130 -3.64 12.27 -5.26
N ARG A 131 -4.50 11.65 -4.43
CA ARG A 131 -5.67 10.91 -4.91
C ARG A 131 -6.56 11.85 -5.75
N PRO A 132 -7.06 11.43 -6.92
CA PRO A 132 -8.10 12.19 -7.60
C PRO A 132 -9.35 12.24 -6.70
N HIS A 133 -9.78 13.45 -6.34
CA HIS A 133 -11.03 13.66 -5.64
C HIS A 133 -12.21 13.21 -6.52
N HIS A 134 -13.07 12.36 -5.97
CA HIS A 134 -14.22 11.80 -6.69
C HIS A 134 -15.36 12.80 -6.96
N ASP A 135 -15.19 14.08 -6.60
CA ASP A 135 -16.23 15.12 -6.63
C ASP A 135 -16.06 16.17 -7.74
N ALA A 136 -15.41 15.85 -8.86
CA ALA A 136 -15.45 16.74 -10.03
C ALA A 136 -16.76 16.51 -10.83
N PRO A 137 -17.67 17.51 -10.93
CA PRO A 137 -18.85 17.37 -11.76
C PRO A 137 -18.46 17.57 -13.23
N GLY A 138 -18.65 16.53 -14.04
CA GLY A 138 -18.54 16.62 -15.50
C GLY A 138 -17.19 16.20 -16.07
N GLY A 139 -17.01 14.90 -16.28
CA GLY A 139 -15.91 14.35 -17.06
C GLY A 139 -16.33 13.03 -17.69
N ASP A 140 -16.27 12.96 -19.02
CA ASP A 140 -16.69 11.84 -19.86
C ASP A 140 -16.02 10.51 -19.45
N ARG A 141 -16.82 9.49 -19.11
CA ARG A 141 -16.37 8.15 -18.69
C ARG A 141 -16.22 7.21 -19.88
N ARG A 142 -15.36 7.55 -20.83
CA ARG A 142 -14.96 6.62 -21.89
C ARG A 142 -13.43 6.58 -21.97
N LEU A 143 -12.90 5.34 -21.89
CA LEU A 143 -11.50 4.88 -21.86
C LEU A 143 -11.05 4.50 -20.43
N LEU A 144 -10.63 3.27 -20.12
CA LEU A 144 -9.86 2.30 -20.89
C LEU A 144 -10.27 0.82 -20.69
N LEU A 145 -10.38 0.13 -21.84
CA LEU A 145 -10.05 -1.27 -22.23
C LEU A 145 -10.07 -2.39 -21.16
N ARG A 146 -10.87 -3.47 -21.23
CA ARG A 146 -11.06 -4.53 -22.26
C ARG A 146 -9.78 -5.22 -22.77
N ARG A 147 -9.63 -6.47 -22.30
CA ARG A 147 -8.76 -7.62 -22.66
C ARG A 147 -7.32 -7.58 -22.18
#